data_AF-A0A2N3UBV5-F1
#
_entry.id   AF-A0A2N3UBV5-F1
#
_cell.length_a   1.000
_cell.length_b   1.000
_cell.length_c   1.000
_cell.angle_alpha   90.00
_cell.angle_beta   90.00
_cell.angle_gamma   90.00
#
_symmetry.space_group_name_H-M   'P 1'
#
loop_
_entity.id
_entity.type
_entity.pdbx_description
1 polymer ?
#
loop_
_entity_poly.entity_id
_entity_poly.type
_entity_poly.pdbx_seq_one_letter_code
_entity_poly.pdbx_strand_id
1 'polypeptide(L)'
;MSITLNPRLYVSLSPLDHVKPHPINDGRFDPAYAYKVLGVYNASETSECFFILSNTHGEMWFISQRHLRTHKLLDSDEFFVALESQHNGLADETKVLPIASSGTH
;
A
#
# COMPACT_ATOMS: atom_id res chain seq x y z
N MET A 1 21.38 -13.21 -12.60
CA MET A 1 19.98 -13.63 -12.38
C MET A 1 19.09 -12.44 -12.70
N SER A 2 18.18 -12.52 -13.68
CA SER A 2 17.31 -11.38 -14.02
C SER A 2 16.12 -11.39 -13.06
N ILE A 3 15.96 -10.34 -12.25
CA ILE A 3 14.77 -10.14 -11.43
C ILE A 3 13.72 -9.45 -12.31
N THR A 4 12.55 -10.05 -12.48
CA THR A 4 11.46 -9.41 -13.22
C THR A 4 10.49 -8.79 -12.23
N LEU A 5 10.46 -7.46 -12.16
CA LEU A 5 9.48 -6.71 -11.37
C LEU A 5 8.12 -6.77 -12.07
N ASN A 6 7.06 -7.01 -11.30
CA ASN A 6 5.70 -6.88 -11.82
C ASN A 6 5.33 -5.40 -11.96
N PRO A 7 5.03 -4.90 -13.18
CA PRO A 7 4.78 -3.46 -13.42
C PRO A 7 3.50 -2.94 -12.75
N ARG A 8 2.65 -3.84 -12.22
CA ARG A 8 1.41 -3.51 -11.52
C ARG A 8 1.59 -3.44 -10.00
N LEU A 9 2.80 -3.62 -9.47
CA LEU A 9 3.03 -3.68 -8.03
C LEU A 9 2.91 -2.31 -7.37
N TYR A 10 2.02 -2.24 -6.37
CA TYR A 10 1.94 -1.13 -5.42
C TYR A 10 2.35 -1.59 -4.01
N VAL A 11 3.01 -0.70 -3.29
CA VAL A 11 3.48 -0.90 -1.92
C VAL A 11 2.95 0.18 -0.98
N SER A 12 2.71 -0.17 0.28
CA SER A 12 2.39 0.79 1.34
C SER A 12 3.59 1.02 2.23
N LEU A 13 3.60 2.16 2.94
CA LEU A 13 4.66 2.51 3.87
C LEU A 13 4.45 1.80 5.22
N SER A 14 5.56 1.35 5.80
CA SER A 14 5.71 0.86 7.18
C SER A 14 7.05 1.38 7.71
N PRO A 15 7.17 2.70 7.98
CA PRO A 15 8.45 3.34 8.27
C PRO A 15 9.13 2.79 9.52
N LEU A 16 10.45 2.72 9.50
CA LEU A 16 11.30 2.40 10.63
C LEU A 16 12.20 3.59 10.96
N ASP A 17 12.16 4.09 12.19
CA ASP A 17 12.87 5.32 12.58
C ASP A 17 14.39 5.27 12.33
N HIS A 18 14.99 4.09 12.44
CA HIS A 18 16.43 3.87 12.36
C HIS A 18 16.94 3.58 10.93
N VAL A 19 16.06 3.50 9.92
CA VAL A 19 16.45 3.24 8.53
C VAL A 19 16.33 4.52 7.72
N LYS A 20 17.41 4.89 7.01
CA LYS A 20 17.50 6.13 6.23
C LYS A 20 17.60 5.87 4.72
N PRO A 21 17.09 6.80 3.88
CA PRO A 21 16.26 7.94 4.26
C PRO A 21 14.92 7.49 4.85
N HIS A 22 14.38 8.27 5.77
CA HIS A 22 13.07 8.01 6.35
C HIS A 22 12.00 8.49 5.35
N PRO A 23 11.10 7.63 4.87
CA PRO A 23 10.22 7.95 3.75
C PRO A 23 9.30 9.15 4.04
N ILE A 24 8.80 9.29 5.28
CA ILE A 24 7.94 10.42 5.65
C ILE A 24 8.79 11.68 5.88
N ASN A 25 9.67 11.66 6.89
CA ASN A 25 10.41 12.84 7.32
C ASN A 25 11.38 13.41 6.27
N ASP A 26 12.07 12.54 5.54
CA ASP A 26 13.07 12.96 4.55
C ASP A 26 12.44 12.98 3.15
N GLY A 27 11.69 11.91 2.81
CA GLY A 27 11.10 11.72 1.48
C GLY A 27 9.74 12.36 1.25
N ARG A 28 9.08 12.90 2.27
CA ARG A 28 7.73 13.49 2.21
C ARG A 28 6.67 12.58 1.59
N PHE A 29 6.80 11.28 1.80
CA PHE A 29 5.74 10.34 1.45
C PHE A 29 4.59 10.43 2.46
N ASP A 30 3.37 10.27 1.96
CA ASP A 30 2.13 10.29 2.75
C ASP A 30 1.66 8.84 3.01
N PRO A 31 1.58 8.40 4.28
CA PRO A 31 1.12 7.06 4.64
C PRO A 31 -0.32 6.73 4.21
N ALA A 32 -1.12 7.73 3.83
CA ALA A 32 -2.47 7.54 3.32
C ALA A 32 -2.49 6.93 1.89
N TYR A 33 -1.35 6.76 1.24
CA TYR A 33 -1.25 6.24 -0.12
C TYR A 33 -0.46 4.93 -0.22
N ALA A 34 -0.81 4.13 -1.22
CA ALA A 34 0.06 3.12 -1.79
C ALA A 34 0.77 3.68 -3.02
N TYR A 35 2.02 3.28 -3.24
CA TYR A 35 2.90 3.81 -4.27
C TYR A 35 3.27 2.74 -5.29
N LYS A 36 3.23 3.09 -6.57
CA LYS A 36 3.64 2.22 -7.67
C LYS A 36 5.14 2.01 -7.64
N VAL A 37 5.58 0.76 -7.74
CA VAL A 37 7.00 0.44 -7.84
C VAL A 37 7.46 0.67 -9.28
N LEU A 38 8.34 1.65 -9.46
CA LEU A 38 8.88 2.02 -10.78
C LEU A 38 10.12 1.22 -11.14
N GLY A 39 10.81 0.72 -10.12
CA GLY A 39 12.02 -0.06 -10.31
C GLY A 39 12.55 -0.60 -9.00
N VAL A 40 13.56 -1.45 -9.13
CA VAL A 40 14.26 -2.08 -8.03
C VAL A 40 15.76 -1.94 -8.29
N TYR A 41 16.48 -1.43 -7.30
CA TYR A 41 17.92 -1.30 -7.32
C TYR A 41 18.53 -2.12 -6.18
N ASN A 42 19.55 -2.91 -6.50
CA ASN A 42 20.38 -3.55 -5.50
C ASN A 42 21.85 -3.39 -5.90
N ALA A 43 22.66 -2.76 -5.04
CA ALA A 43 24.07 -2.52 -5.29
C ALA A 43 24.93 -3.81 -5.19
N SER A 44 24.46 -4.84 -4.47
CA SER A 44 25.16 -6.12 -4.33
C SER A 44 24.20 -7.24 -3.90
N GLU A 45 24.46 -8.49 -4.28
CA GLU A 45 23.56 -9.62 -3.94
C GLU A 45 23.27 -9.79 -2.44
N THR A 46 24.16 -9.35 -1.56
CA THR A 46 24.00 -9.42 -0.09
C THR A 46 23.49 -8.11 0.53
N SER A 47 23.37 -7.06 -0.28
CA SER A 47 22.99 -5.72 0.17
C SER A 47 21.48 -5.55 0.23
N GLU A 48 21.04 -4.50 0.93
CA GLU A 48 19.63 -4.16 0.95
C GLU A 48 19.14 -3.77 -0.45
N CYS A 49 17.87 -4.08 -0.68
CA CYS A 49 17.18 -3.73 -1.89
C CYS A 49 16.44 -2.41 -1.72
N PHE A 50 16.59 -1.51 -2.69
CA PHE A 50 15.88 -0.24 -2.76
C PHE A 50 14.82 -0.27 -3.84
N PHE A 51 13.65 0.25 -3.52
CA PHE A 51 12.55 0.41 -4.45
C PHE A 51 12.51 1.87 -4.90
N ILE A 52 12.35 2.07 -6.20
CA ILE A 52 12.24 3.40 -6.80
C ILE A 52 10.76 3.78 -6.81
N LEU A 53 10.42 4.81 -6.06
CA LEU A 53 9.05 5.32 -5.90
C LEU A 53 9.01 6.82 -6.23
N SER A 54 7.85 7.32 -6.66
CA SER A 54 7.57 8.75 -6.79
C SER A 54 6.68 9.19 -5.62
N ASN A 55 7.07 10.22 -4.88
CA ASN A 55 6.25 10.76 -3.79
C ASN A 55 5.11 11.63 -4.33
N THR A 56 4.26 12.13 -3.44
CA THR A 56 3.12 13.00 -3.80
C THR A 56 3.54 14.39 -4.32
N HIS A 57 4.83 14.73 -4.20
CA HIS A 57 5.43 15.95 -4.73
C HIS A 57 6.09 15.76 -6.10
N GLY A 58 6.03 14.55 -6.69
CA GLY A 58 6.63 14.24 -7.98
C GLY A 58 8.16 14.03 -7.93
N GLU A 59 8.71 13.79 -6.74
CA GLU A 59 10.14 13.52 -6.54
C GLU A 59 10.40 12.01 -6.51
N MET A 60 11.48 11.58 -7.17
CA MET A 60 11.89 10.17 -7.17
C MET A 60 12.81 9.86 -5.99
N TRP A 61 12.54 8.74 -5.32
CA TRP A 61 13.30 8.29 -4.16
C TRP A 61 13.64 6.82 -4.22
N PHE A 62 14.78 6.48 -3.62
CA PHE A 62 15.23 5.11 -3.36
C PHE A 62 14.85 4.77 -1.92
N ILE A 63 13.80 3.99 -1.76
CA ILE A 63 13.27 3.62 -0.44
C ILE A 63 13.71 2.20 -0.12
N SER A 64 14.40 2.02 1.02
CA SER A 64 14.78 0.70 1.51
C SER A 64 13.54 -0.19 1.63
N GLN A 65 13.63 -1.44 1.17
CA GLN A 65 12.55 -2.43 1.27
C GLN A 65 12.03 -2.61 2.69
N ARG A 66 12.85 -2.29 3.72
CA ARG A 66 12.48 -2.40 5.13
C ARG A 66 11.32 -1.48 5.53
N HIS A 67 11.16 -0.37 4.80
CA HIS A 67 10.08 0.59 5.00
C HIS A 67 8.79 0.22 4.26
N LEU A 68 8.76 -0.90 3.52
CA LEU A 68 7.69 -1.19 2.57
C LEU A 68 6.94 -2.47 2.91
N ARG A 69 5.64 -2.48 2.60
CA ARG A 69 4.78 -3.66 2.61
C ARG A 69 4.10 -3.79 1.26
N THR A 70 3.94 -5.03 0.80
CA THR A 70 3.13 -5.30 -0.40
C THR A 70 1.70 -4.83 -0.16
N HIS A 71 1.12 -4.10 -1.12
CA HIS A 71 -0.26 -3.66 -1.04
C HIS A 71 -1.16 -4.45 -1.99
N LYS A 72 -1.12 -4.15 -3.30
CA LYS A 72 -1.96 -4.77 -4.34
C LYS A 72 -1.23 -4.78 -5.68
N LEU A 73 -1.72 -5.61 -6.62
CA LEU A 73 -1.42 -5.48 -8.03
C LEU A 73 -2.56 -4.72 -8.70
N LEU A 74 -2.29 -3.53 -9.26
CA LEU A 74 -3.31 -2.66 -9.84
C LEU A 74 -2.99 -2.38 -11.31
N ASP A 75 -4.03 -2.38 -12.14
CA ASP A 75 -3.94 -1.92 -13.53
C ASP A 75 -4.24 -0.41 -13.54
N SER A 76 -3.20 0.40 -13.37
CA SER A 76 -3.31 1.84 -13.24
C SER A 76 -1.99 2.53 -13.64
N ASP A 77 -2.11 3.69 -14.28
CA ASP A 77 -1.00 4.55 -14.67
C ASP A 77 -0.61 5.58 -13.60
N GLU A 78 -1.38 5.67 -12.51
CA GLU A 78 -1.07 6.57 -11.41
C GLU A 78 0.22 6.17 -10.69
N PHE A 79 0.93 7.15 -10.12
CA PHE A 79 2.12 6.87 -9.32
C PHE A 79 1.78 6.44 -7.88
N PHE A 80 0.61 6.83 -7.40
CA PHE A 80 0.12 6.50 -6.08
C PHE A 80 -1.40 6.53 -6.05
N VAL A 81 -1.98 5.70 -5.18
CA VAL A 81 -3.43 5.60 -5.00
C VAL A 81 -3.75 5.69 -3.52
N ALA A 82 -4.85 6.35 -3.17
CA ALA A 82 -5.30 6.44 -1.79
C ALA A 82 -5.57 5.03 -1.24
N LEU A 83 -5.09 4.76 -0.03
CA LEU A 83 -5.46 3.56 0.69
C LEU A 83 -6.93 3.68 1.10
N GLU A 84 -7.74 2.71 0.69
CA GLU A 84 -9.09 2.59 1.21
C GLU A 84 -9.00 2.48 2.74
N SER A 85 -9.62 3.44 3.44
CA SER A 85 -9.84 3.29 4.87
C SER A 85 -10.57 1.96 5.06
N GLN A 86 -10.03 1.06 5.88
CA GLN A 86 -10.73 -0.14 6.29
C GLN A 86 -12.01 0.31 7.01
N HIS A 87 -13.09 0.54 6.25
CA HIS A 87 -14.42 0.69 6.80
C HIS A 87 -14.80 -0.72 7.24
N ASN A 88 -14.43 -1.03 8.48
CA ASN A 88 -14.76 -2.28 9.13
C ASN A 88 -16.27 -2.42 9.05
N GLY A 89 -16.75 -3.31 8.19
CA GLY A 89 -18.15 -3.69 8.14
C GLY A 89 -18.51 -4.31 9.48
N LEU A 90 -18.96 -3.49 10.43
CA LEU A 90 -19.95 -3.97 11.36
C LEU A 90 -21.18 -4.24 10.50
N ALA A 91 -21.48 -5.53 10.34
CA ALA A 91 -22.76 -5.98 9.83
C ALA A 91 -23.86 -5.17 10.52
N ASP A 92 -24.68 -4.54 9.70
CA ASP A 92 -25.93 -3.91 10.11
C ASP A 92 -26.83 -4.99 10.74
N GLU A 93 -26.78 -5.11 12.06
CA GLU A 93 -27.59 -6.02 12.87
C GLU A 93 -29.00 -5.45 13.10
N THR A 94 -29.52 -4.64 12.17
CA THR A 94 -30.85 -4.03 12.23
C THR A 94 -31.72 -4.38 11.03
N LYS A 95 -31.73 -5.67 10.65
CA LYS A 95 -32.83 -6.21 9.84
C LYS A 95 -33.63 -7.22 10.65
N VAL A 96 -34.30 -6.72 11.70
CA VAL A 96 -35.41 -7.44 12.33
C VAL A 96 -36.52 -7.54 11.29
N LEU A 97 -36.68 -8.72 10.68
CA LEU A 97 -37.84 -9.03 9.85
C LEU A 97 -39.09 -9.04 10.75
N PRO A 98 -40.22 -8.46 10.31
CA PRO A 98 -41.46 -8.52 11.08
C PRO A 98 -41.94 -9.98 11.14
N ILE A 99 -42.20 -10.47 12.36
CA ILE A 99 -42.80 -11.78 12.58
C ILE A 99 -44.26 -11.68 12.14
N ALA A 100 -44.54 -12.09 10.90
CA ALA A 100 -45.90 -12.33 10.44
C ALA A 100 -46.20 -13.83 10.61
N SER A 101 -47.10 -14.16 11.53
CA SER A 101 -47.85 -15.43 11.49
C SER A 101 -49.18 -15.23 12.20
N SER A 102 -50.16 -14.79 11.44
CA SER A 102 -51.58 -14.94 11.76
C SER A 102 -51.98 -16.41 11.61
N GLY A 103 -52.69 -16.93 12.61
CA GLY A 103 -53.81 -17.87 12.45
C GLY A 103 -53.53 -19.37 12.65
N THR A 104 -54.27 -19.99 13.55
CA THR A 104 -55.34 -20.94 13.16
C THR A 104 -56.29 -21.23 14.33
N HIS A 105 -57.52 -21.58 13.93
CA HIS A 105 -58.76 -21.86 14.65
C HIS A 105 -58.70 -22.69 15.94
#